data_AF-A0A8C5J9T7-F1
#
_entry.id   AF-A0A8C5J9T7-F1
#
_cell.length_a   1.000
_cell.length_b   1.000
_cell.length_c   1.000
_cell.angle_alpha   90.00
_cell.angle_beta   90.00
_cell.angle_gamma   90.00
#
_symmetry.space_group_name_H-M   'P 1'
#
loop_
_entity.id
_entity.type
_entity.pdbx_description
1 polymer ?
#
loop_
_entity_poly.entity_id
_entity_poly.type
_entity_poly.pdbx_seq_one_letter_code
_entity_poly.pdbx_strand_id
1 'polypeptide(L)'
;GVSRGLSQVPLPVMLLPDDFKASSKIKVNNHLFNRENLPSHFKFKEYCPQVFRNLRERFGVDDQDYQVSLARSPPRWAGSGHRLLLSADRTLVLKELSSEDVADVHGLLAHYHQ
;
A
#
# COMPACT_ATOMS: atom_id res chain seq x y z
N GLY A 1 2.23 -0.58 -10.46
CA GLY A 1 0.99 -0.71 -11.25
C GLY A 1 -0.08 0.23 -10.72
N VAL A 2 -0.58 -0.02 -9.50
CA VAL A 2 -1.63 0.82 -8.86
C VAL A 2 -1.12 2.20 -8.44
N SER A 3 0.05 2.26 -7.78
CA SER A 3 0.67 3.51 -7.32
C SER A 3 0.91 4.53 -8.45
N ARG A 4 1.37 4.06 -9.61
CA ARG A 4 1.49 4.88 -10.84
C ARG A 4 0.15 5.39 -11.39
N GLY A 5 -0.95 4.68 -11.15
CA GLY A 5 -2.29 5.13 -11.55
C GLY A 5 -2.80 6.25 -10.65
N LEU A 6 -2.49 6.20 -9.36
CA LEU A 6 -2.88 7.22 -8.40
C LEU A 6 -2.11 8.53 -8.59
N SER A 7 -0.83 8.48 -8.98
CA SER A 7 -0.04 9.68 -9.25
C SER A 7 -0.56 10.54 -10.41
N GLN A 8 -1.43 9.98 -11.26
CA GLN A 8 -2.10 10.70 -12.36
C GLN A 8 -3.42 11.37 -11.93
N VAL A 9 -3.95 11.02 -10.75
CA VAL A 9 -5.16 11.62 -10.19
C VAL A 9 -4.74 12.80 -9.32
N PRO A 10 -5.26 14.02 -9.51
CA PRO A 10 -4.94 15.13 -8.60
C PRO A 10 -5.24 14.77 -7.15
N LEU A 11 -4.47 15.31 -6.19
CA LEU A 11 -4.80 15.17 -4.78
C LEU A 11 -6.15 15.86 -4.51
N PRO A 12 -7.15 15.16 -3.94
CA PRO A 12 -8.43 15.77 -3.67
C PRO A 12 -8.26 16.86 -2.60
N VAL A 13 -8.92 18.01 -2.81
CA VAL A 13 -8.94 19.12 -1.84
C VAL A 13 -9.55 18.68 -0.50
N MET A 14 -10.47 17.72 -0.54
CA MET A 14 -11.13 17.14 0.64
C MET A 14 -11.44 15.67 0.37
N LEU A 15 -11.27 14.82 1.39
CA LEU A 15 -11.68 13.42 1.34
C LEU A 15 -13.18 13.29 1.65
N LEU A 16 -13.87 12.46 0.87
CA LEU A 16 -15.28 12.14 1.06
C LEU A 16 -15.45 10.89 1.93
N PRO A 17 -16.61 10.69 2.58
CA PRO A 17 -16.87 9.47 3.35
C PRO A 17 -16.67 8.16 2.57
N ASP A 18 -16.91 8.19 1.26
CA ASP A 18 -16.72 7.03 0.39
C ASP A 18 -15.25 6.68 0.15
N ASP A 19 -14.32 7.64 0.28
CA ASP A 19 -12.88 7.37 0.15
C ASP A 19 -12.37 6.42 1.25
N PHE A 20 -13.00 6.46 2.44
CA PHE A 20 -12.71 5.56 3.56
C PHE A 20 -13.31 4.15 3.39
N LYS A 21 -14.13 3.94 2.35
CA LYS A 21 -14.69 2.64 1.97
C LYS A 21 -14.17 2.13 0.63
N ALA A 22 -13.50 3.00 -0.14
CA ALA A 22 -12.98 2.70 -1.46
C ALA A 22 -11.92 1.58 -1.41
N SER A 23 -11.87 0.78 -2.48
CA SER A 23 -10.77 -0.16 -2.69
C SER A 23 -10.46 -0.31 -4.17
N SER A 24 -9.18 -0.50 -4.48
CA SER A 24 -8.71 -0.84 -5.82
C SER A 24 -8.31 -2.31 -5.84
N LYS A 25 -8.75 -3.07 -6.85
CA LYS A 25 -8.46 -4.50 -7.00
C LYS A 25 -7.83 -4.76 -8.36
N ILE A 26 -6.66 -5.40 -8.36
CA ILE A 26 -6.03 -5.94 -9.57
C ILE A 26 -6.08 -7.46 -9.50
N LYS A 27 -6.49 -8.08 -10.61
CA LYS A 27 -6.33 -9.52 -10.85
C LYS A 27 -5.38 -9.70 -12.03
N VAL A 28 -4.26 -10.38 -11.79
CA VAL A 28 -3.27 -10.68 -12.84
C VAL A 28 -3.37 -12.16 -13.18
N ASN A 29 -3.50 -12.46 -14.48
CA ASN A 29 -3.41 -13.81 -15.03
C ASN A 29 -2.34 -13.81 -16.12
N ASN A 30 -1.15 -14.29 -15.77
CA ASN A 30 -0.05 -14.41 -16.71
C ASN A 30 -0.07 -15.79 -17.36
N HIS A 31 -0.32 -15.84 -18.66
CA HIS A 31 -0.15 -17.05 -19.46
C HIS A 31 1.22 -17.00 -20.15
N LEU A 32 2.13 -17.90 -19.76
CA LEU A 32 3.48 -18.04 -20.35
C LEU A 32 4.36 -16.78 -20.32
N PHE A 33 4.11 -15.83 -19.39
CA PHE A 33 4.85 -14.57 -19.27
C PHE A 33 5.38 -14.34 -17.85
N ASN A 34 6.65 -13.91 -17.73
CA ASN A 34 7.32 -13.52 -16.47
C ASN A 34 7.15 -14.49 -15.28
N ARG A 35 7.14 -15.80 -15.56
CA ARG A 35 6.94 -16.86 -14.55
C ARG A 35 8.02 -16.92 -13.47
N GLU A 36 9.20 -16.40 -13.77
CA GLU A 36 10.36 -16.51 -12.88
C GLU A 36 10.34 -15.47 -11.76
N ASN A 37 9.64 -14.35 -11.98
CA ASN A 37 9.58 -13.24 -11.02
C ASN A 37 8.20 -13.06 -10.37
N LEU A 38 7.11 -13.55 -10.98
CA LEU A 38 5.75 -13.37 -10.47
C LEU A 38 4.93 -14.66 -10.55
N PRO A 39 4.01 -14.91 -9.58
CA PRO A 39 3.05 -15.99 -9.68
C PRO A 39 2.18 -15.85 -10.94
N SER A 40 1.83 -16.99 -11.58
CA SER A 40 0.97 -16.98 -12.78
C SER A 40 -0.42 -16.37 -12.52
N HIS A 41 -0.94 -16.51 -11.30
CA HIS A 41 -2.23 -15.96 -10.90
C HIS A 41 -2.12 -15.32 -9.53
N PHE A 42 -2.39 -14.03 -9.43
CA PHE A 42 -2.49 -13.35 -8.14
C PHE A 42 -3.51 -12.23 -8.17
N LYS A 43 -3.97 -11.85 -6.98
CA LYS A 43 -4.84 -10.71 -6.76
C LYS A 43 -4.16 -9.76 -5.79
N PHE A 44 -4.27 -8.47 -6.07
CA PHE A 44 -3.81 -7.41 -5.21
C PHE A 44 -4.98 -6.48 -4.91
N LYS A 45 -5.16 -6.11 -3.64
CA LYS A 45 -6.19 -5.17 -3.20
C LYS A 45 -5.54 -4.08 -2.37
N GLU A 46 -5.80 -2.85 -2.74
CA GLU A 46 -5.43 -1.66 -1.98
C GLU A 46 -6.70 -1.06 -1.36
N TYR A 47 -6.63 -0.74 -0.08
CA TYR A 47 -7.71 -0.14 0.67
C TYR A 47 -7.53 1.37 0.76
N CYS A 48 -8.63 2.12 0.67
CA CYS A 48 -8.69 3.58 0.87
C CYS A 48 -7.54 4.35 0.17
N PRO A 49 -7.31 4.12 -1.14
CA PRO A 49 -6.09 4.56 -1.81
C PRO A 49 -5.86 6.08 -1.70
N GLN A 50 -6.92 6.87 -1.80
CA GLN A 50 -6.85 8.34 -1.67
C GLN A 50 -6.56 8.78 -0.23
N VAL A 51 -7.12 8.08 0.76
CA VAL A 51 -6.86 8.35 2.18
C VAL A 51 -5.40 8.08 2.52
N PHE A 52 -4.87 6.92 2.15
CA PHE A 52 -3.46 6.59 2.41
C PHE A 52 -2.48 7.43 1.57
N ARG A 53 -2.90 7.93 0.41
CA ARG A 53 -2.10 8.92 -0.32
C ARG A 53 -2.05 10.26 0.41
N ASN A 54 -3.18 10.77 0.89
CA ASN A 54 -3.18 12.02 1.65
C ASN A 54 -2.44 11.88 3.00
N LEU A 55 -2.53 10.72 3.66
CA LEU A 55 -1.74 10.45 4.87
C LEU A 55 -0.23 10.51 4.57
N ARG A 56 0.23 9.90 3.46
CA ARG A 56 1.65 9.97 3.06
C ARG A 56 2.10 11.42 2.86
N GLU A 57 1.31 12.24 2.17
CA GLU A 57 1.57 13.67 2.01
C GLU A 57 1.68 14.39 3.36
N ARG A 58 0.74 14.16 4.30
CA ARG A 58 0.78 14.75 5.65
C ARG A 58 2.01 14.34 6.46
N PHE A 59 2.52 13.12 6.24
CA PHE A 59 3.76 12.64 6.86
C PHE A 59 5.03 13.09 6.11
N GLY A 60 4.90 13.89 5.04
CA GLY A 60 6.04 14.33 4.24
C GLY A 60 6.68 13.20 3.41
N VAL A 61 5.91 12.14 3.13
CA VAL A 61 6.35 11.00 2.31
C VAL A 61 5.89 11.21 0.88
N ASP A 62 6.83 11.50 -0.01
CA ASP A 62 6.56 11.62 -1.44
C ASP A 62 6.15 10.28 -2.07
N ASP A 63 5.23 10.32 -3.02
CA ASP A 63 4.67 9.12 -3.68
C ASP A 63 5.74 8.36 -4.49
N GLN A 64 6.66 9.08 -5.14
CA GLN A 64 7.73 8.51 -5.93
C GLN A 64 8.80 7.89 -5.02
N ASP A 65 9.16 8.57 -3.92
CA ASP A 65 10.10 8.05 -2.93
C ASP A 65 9.56 6.82 -2.21
N TYR A 66 8.28 6.83 -1.84
CA TYR A 66 7.59 5.66 -1.28
C TYR A 66 7.64 4.46 -2.23
N GLN A 67 7.35 4.69 -3.52
CA GLN A 67 7.42 3.65 -4.53
C GLN A 67 8.84 3.10 -4.68
N VAL A 68 9.86 3.97 -4.71
CA VAL A 68 11.26 3.58 -4.84
C VAL A 68 11.69 2.74 -3.63
N SER A 69 11.35 3.18 -2.41
CA SER A 69 11.71 2.52 -1.16
C SER A 69 11.14 1.10 -1.07
N LEU A 70 9.94 0.87 -1.61
CA LEU A 70 9.29 -0.44 -1.61
C LEU A 70 9.65 -1.35 -2.80
N ALA A 71 9.88 -0.78 -3.98
CA ALA A 71 9.94 -1.57 -5.22
C ALA A 71 11.33 -1.65 -5.85
N ARG A 72 12.28 -0.77 -5.48
CA ARG A 72 13.64 -0.80 -6.05
C ARG A 72 14.43 -2.01 -5.56
N SER A 73 14.17 -2.47 -4.34
CA SER A 73 14.85 -3.62 -3.74
C SER A 73 13.91 -4.37 -2.81
N PRO A 74 13.97 -5.71 -2.73
CA PRO A 74 13.10 -6.47 -1.85
C PRO A 74 13.26 -6.07 -0.38
N PRO A 75 12.15 -5.89 0.37
CA PRO A 75 12.20 -5.72 1.82
C PRO A 75 12.86 -6.92 2.51
N ARG A 76 13.54 -6.66 3.62
CA ARG A 76 14.31 -7.66 4.38
C ARG A 76 13.68 -7.91 5.73
N TRP A 77 13.79 -9.14 6.23
CA TRP A 77 13.30 -9.47 7.56
C TRP A 77 14.00 -8.65 8.65
N ALA A 78 13.20 -8.13 9.59
CA ALA A 78 13.65 -7.16 10.59
C ALA A 78 14.43 -7.75 11.77
N GLY A 79 14.55 -9.08 11.89
CA GLY A 79 15.26 -9.70 13.02
C GLY A 79 14.39 -10.05 14.23
N SER A 80 13.21 -9.46 14.36
CA SER A 80 12.34 -9.62 15.53
C SER A 80 11.31 -10.73 15.35
N GLY A 81 10.83 -11.31 16.47
CA GLY A 81 9.87 -12.43 16.47
C GLY A 81 8.48 -12.11 15.91
N HIS A 82 8.23 -10.87 15.49
CA HIS A 82 7.05 -10.48 14.74
C HIS A 82 7.37 -10.50 13.23
N ARG A 83 6.39 -10.87 12.39
CA ARG A 83 6.52 -10.91 10.92
C ARG A 83 6.60 -9.49 10.33
N LEU A 84 7.71 -8.82 10.62
CA LEU A 84 8.06 -7.48 10.16
C LEU A 84 9.15 -7.55 9.10
N LEU A 85 8.96 -6.79 8.03
CA LEU A 85 9.97 -6.53 7.02
C LEU A 85 10.35 -5.05 7.05
N LEU A 86 11.57 -4.73 6.68
CA LEU A 86 12.09 -3.38 6.52
C LEU A 86 12.41 -3.13 5.05
N SER A 87 12.09 -1.93 4.55
CA SER A 87 12.59 -1.49 3.25
C SER A 87 14.13 -1.48 3.24
N ALA A 88 14.74 -1.57 2.05
CA ALA A 88 16.19 -1.66 1.92
C ALA A 88 16.93 -0.43 2.47
N ASP A 89 16.32 0.74 2.34
CA ASP A 89 16.76 2.03 2.89
C ASP A 89 16.32 2.24 4.35
N ARG A 90 15.58 1.30 4.93
CA ARG A 90 15.11 1.27 6.33
C ARG A 90 14.20 2.44 6.73
N THR A 91 13.56 3.08 5.75
CA THR A 91 12.60 4.17 5.96
C THR A 91 11.18 3.66 6.23
N LEU A 92 10.86 2.44 5.82
CA LEU A 92 9.53 1.84 5.93
C LEU A 92 9.56 0.49 6.65
N VAL A 93 8.51 0.23 7.43
CA VAL A 93 8.23 -1.07 8.07
C VAL A 93 6.99 -1.67 7.41
N LEU A 94 7.10 -2.91 6.92
CA LEU A 94 5.96 -3.67 6.43
C LEU A 94 5.59 -4.70 7.49
N LYS A 95 4.35 -4.62 7.98
CA LYS A 95 3.78 -5.53 8.97
C LYS A 95 2.68 -6.36 8.33
N GLU A 96 2.73 -7.67 8.54
CA GLU A 96 1.60 -8.54 8.21
C GLU A 96 0.47 -8.33 9.24
N LEU A 97 -0.73 -8.11 8.73
CA LEU A 97 -1.95 -7.90 9.52
C LEU A 97 -2.94 -9.02 9.25
N SER A 98 -3.68 -9.43 10.28
CA SER A 98 -4.83 -10.31 10.11
C SER A 98 -6.00 -9.56 9.46
N SER A 99 -7.04 -10.28 9.04
CA SER A 99 -8.26 -9.65 8.53
C SER A 99 -9.02 -8.85 9.60
N GLU A 100 -8.91 -9.26 10.86
CA GLU A 100 -9.49 -8.55 12.01
C GLU A 100 -8.75 -7.22 12.23
N ASP A 101 -7.41 -7.26 12.29
CA ASP A 101 -6.59 -6.04 12.39
C ASP A 101 -6.87 -5.04 11.25
N VAL A 102 -7.09 -5.55 10.02
CA VAL A 102 -7.47 -4.71 8.88
C VAL A 102 -8.84 -4.05 9.08
N ALA A 103 -9.81 -4.79 9.64
CA ALA A 103 -11.14 -4.24 9.95
C ALA A 103 -11.05 -3.17 11.05
N ASP A 104 -10.23 -3.38 12.08
CA ASP A 104 -9.98 -2.42 13.15
C ASP A 104 -9.33 -1.14 12.61
N VAL A 105 -8.30 -1.28 11.76
CA VAL A 105 -7.69 -0.14 11.06
C VAL A 105 -8.73 0.64 10.27
N HIS A 106 -9.62 -0.03 9.54
CA HIS A 106 -10.72 0.64 8.83
C HIS A 106 -11.66 1.41 9.75
N GLY A 107 -12.01 0.83 10.91
CA GLY A 107 -12.86 1.48 11.91
C GLY A 107 -12.22 2.74 12.51
N LEU A 108 -10.89 2.75 12.64
CA LEU A 108 -10.13 3.86 13.20
C LEU A 108 -9.71 4.91 12.17
N LEU A 109 -9.64 4.56 10.88
CA LEU A 109 -8.99 5.36 9.85
C LEU A 109 -9.58 6.76 9.69
N ALA A 110 -10.90 6.90 9.78
CA ALA A 110 -11.57 8.20 9.70
C ALA A 110 -11.23 9.12 10.87
N HIS A 111 -11.11 8.57 12.08
CA HIS A 111 -10.71 9.32 13.26
C HIS A 111 -9.21 9.65 13.24
N TYR A 112 -8.38 8.71 12.79
CA TYR A 112 -6.93 8.92 12.66
C TYR A 112 -6.58 10.01 11.65
N HIS A 113 -7.41 10.19 10.61
CA HIS A 113 -7.20 11.22 9.59
C HIS A 113 -7.66 12.63 10.01
N GLN A 114 -8.54 12.76 11.01
CA GLN A 114 -8.98 14.07 11.52
C GLN A 114 -7.81 14.84 12.14
#